data_AF-A0A7M7MLZ8-F1
#
_entry.id   AF-A0A7M7MLZ8-F1
#
_cell.length_a   1.000
_cell.length_b   1.000
_cell.length_c   1.000
_cell.angle_alpha   90.00
_cell.angle_beta   90.00
_cell.angle_gamma   90.00
#
_symmetry.space_group_name_H-M   'P 1'
#
loop_
_entity.id
_entity.type
_entity.pdbx_description
1 polymer ?
#
loop_
_entity_poly.entity_id
_entity_poly.type
_entity_poly.pdbx_seq_one_letter_code
_entity_poly.pdbx_strand_id
1 'polypeptide(L)'
;MWNNLTCVDDFLNRAFHKLGLVVGHHPGYFVIVPVLLACICFTGYQRIHYEIDPEYLFSPINGPSKTERAIVEQYFKVNYSHRFNLGRITRPGRFGHVIITSKDGNENLLRTVVFNELRELDKTIRNAKAMYEGEEFNYSQICARWLDTCFNNDILDLHHIIEYHPYVSLNSYQICS
;
A
#
# COMPACT_ATOMS: atom_id res chain seq x y z
N MET A 1 38.43 -23.92 -32.12
CA MET A 1 37.64 -23.33 -31.00
C MET A 1 37.34 -24.35 -29.88
N TRP A 2 38.16 -25.41 -29.71
CA TRP A 2 37.91 -26.49 -28.74
C TRP A 2 39.11 -26.81 -27.82
N ASN A 3 40.33 -26.34 -28.14
CA ASN A 3 41.55 -26.62 -27.35
C ASN A 3 41.63 -25.82 -26.04
N ASN A 4 40.90 -24.72 -25.90
CA ASN A 4 40.92 -23.91 -24.67
C ASN A 4 40.05 -24.53 -23.57
N LEU A 5 39.00 -25.29 -23.92
CA LEU A 5 38.16 -25.97 -22.93
C LEU A 5 38.88 -27.17 -22.30
N THR A 6 39.63 -27.94 -23.08
CA THR A 6 40.37 -29.11 -22.57
C THR A 6 41.49 -28.71 -21.60
N CYS A 7 42.18 -27.60 -21.87
CA CYS A 7 43.21 -27.07 -20.97
C CYS A 7 42.62 -26.61 -19.63
N VAL A 8 41.46 -25.94 -19.65
CA VAL A 8 40.77 -25.49 -18.43
C VAL A 8 40.26 -26.69 -17.63
N ASP A 9 39.72 -27.71 -18.30
CA ASP A 9 39.22 -28.92 -17.66
C ASP A 9 40.35 -29.73 -16.98
N ASP A 10 41.47 -29.93 -17.68
CA ASP A 10 42.66 -30.58 -17.11
C ASP A 10 43.24 -29.80 -15.91
N PHE A 11 43.22 -28.47 -15.97
CA PHE A 11 43.65 -27.62 -14.86
C PHE A 11 42.72 -27.74 -13.66
N LEU A 12 41.40 -27.66 -13.88
CA LEU A 12 40.39 -27.81 -12.84
C LEU A 12 40.46 -29.19 -12.19
N ASN A 13 40.62 -30.25 -12.99
CA ASN A 13 40.72 -31.61 -12.49
C ASN A 13 41.94 -31.79 -11.56
N ARG A 14 43.11 -31.26 -11.96
CA ARG A 14 44.31 -31.25 -11.10
C ARG A 14 44.12 -30.42 -9.84
N ALA A 15 43.47 -29.25 -9.94
CA ALA A 15 43.22 -28.37 -8.81
C ALA A 15 42.24 -28.99 -7.81
N PHE A 16 41.13 -29.56 -8.27
CA PHE A 16 40.15 -30.25 -7.44
C PHE A 16 40.71 -31.54 -6.84
N HIS A 17 41.54 -32.28 -7.57
CA HIS A 17 42.23 -33.45 -7.02
C HIS A 17 43.15 -33.05 -5.86
N LYS A 18 43.95 -32.00 -6.03
CA LYS A 18 44.84 -31.49 -4.96
C LYS A 18 44.04 -30.94 -3.79
N LEU A 19 42.96 -30.20 -4.04
CA LEU A 19 42.06 -29.68 -3.01
C LEU A 19 41.41 -30.83 -2.23
N GLY A 20 40.85 -31.82 -2.93
CA GLY A 20 40.23 -33.00 -2.34
C GLY A 20 41.21 -33.83 -1.51
N LEU A 21 42.47 -33.96 -1.94
CA LEU A 21 43.52 -34.64 -1.17
C LEU A 21 43.81 -33.90 0.14
N VAL A 22 43.89 -32.57 0.12
CA VAL A 22 44.09 -31.74 1.33
C VAL A 22 42.88 -31.80 2.26
N VAL A 23 41.66 -31.76 1.71
CA VAL A 23 40.41 -31.91 2.48
C VAL A 23 40.34 -33.28 3.14
N GLY A 24 40.73 -34.35 2.42
CA GLY A 24 40.75 -35.72 2.94
C GLY A 24 41.76 -35.94 4.06
N HIS A 25 42.89 -35.22 4.07
CA HIS A 25 43.88 -35.28 5.16
C HIS A 25 43.45 -34.48 6.40
N HIS A 26 42.64 -33.43 6.23
CA HIS A 26 42.18 -32.57 7.33
C HIS A 26 40.66 -32.30 7.30
N PRO A 27 39.82 -33.34 7.47
CA PRO A 27 38.37 -33.21 7.27
C PRO A 27 37.70 -32.26 8.28
N GLY A 28 38.18 -32.21 9.53
CA GLY A 28 37.56 -31.39 10.58
C GLY A 28 37.60 -29.88 10.31
N TYR A 29 38.72 -29.35 9.82
CA TYR A 29 38.86 -27.92 9.53
C TYR A 29 37.91 -27.45 8.43
N PHE A 30 37.78 -28.27 7.37
CA PHE A 30 36.89 -27.97 6.24
C PHE A 30 35.39 -28.15 6.56
N VAL A 31 35.03 -28.75 7.70
CA VAL A 31 33.64 -28.80 8.18
C VAL A 31 33.36 -27.65 9.14
N ILE A 32 34.26 -27.40 10.10
CA ILE A 32 34.05 -26.39 11.16
C ILE A 32 34.03 -24.98 10.57
N VAL A 33 34.95 -24.65 9.65
CA VAL A 33 35.06 -23.30 9.10
C VAL A 33 33.80 -22.88 8.33
N PRO A 34 33.28 -23.66 7.36
CA PRO A 34 32.05 -23.30 6.67
C PRO A 34 30.81 -23.25 7.58
N VAL A 35 30.74 -24.12 8.60
CA VAL A 35 29.64 -24.10 9.58
C VAL A 35 29.66 -22.82 10.40
N LEU A 36 30.82 -22.41 10.92
CA LEU A 36 30.95 -21.16 11.66
C LEU A 36 30.62 -19.94 10.78
N LEU A 37 31.09 -19.94 9.53
CA LEU A 37 30.73 -18.89 8.55
C LEU A 37 29.21 -18.86 8.30
N ALA A 38 28.58 -20.01 8.11
CA ALA A 38 27.13 -20.10 7.94
C ALA A 38 26.37 -19.58 9.17
N CYS A 39 26.83 -19.92 10.38
CA CYS A 39 26.26 -19.40 11.63
C CYS A 39 26.38 -17.87 11.72
N ILE A 40 27.53 -17.31 11.36
CA ILE A 40 27.73 -15.85 11.30
C ILE A 40 26.79 -15.23 10.26
N CYS A 41 26.67 -15.80 9.06
CA CYS A 41 25.72 -15.32 8.06
C CYS A 41 24.27 -15.37 8.54
N PHE A 42 23.89 -16.41 9.30
CA PHE A 42 22.55 -16.55 9.85
C PHE A 42 22.21 -15.45 10.86
N THR A 43 23.18 -14.91 11.60
CA THR A 43 22.94 -13.74 12.46
C THR A 43 22.46 -12.51 11.70
N GLY A 44 22.82 -12.38 10.41
CA GLY A 44 22.33 -11.31 9.54
C GLY A 44 20.83 -11.40 9.29
N TYR A 45 20.25 -12.60 9.31
CA TYR A 45 18.82 -12.82 9.13
C TYR A 45 17.98 -12.17 10.24
N GLN A 46 18.55 -11.97 11.44
CA GLN A 46 17.87 -11.29 12.55
C GLN A 46 17.51 -9.83 12.24
N ARG A 47 18.17 -9.20 11.24
CA ARG A 47 17.96 -7.80 10.85
C ARG A 47 17.24 -7.65 9.51
N ILE A 48 16.48 -8.66 9.08
CA ILE A 48 15.71 -8.55 7.85
C ILE A 48 14.53 -7.58 8.06
N HIS A 49 14.46 -6.55 7.22
CA HIS A 49 13.34 -5.61 7.16
C HIS A 49 12.44 -6.00 6.00
N TYR A 50 11.17 -6.27 6.30
CA TYR A 50 10.17 -6.63 5.30
C TYR A 50 9.42 -5.38 4.86
N GLU A 51 9.54 -5.01 3.58
CA GLU A 51 8.68 -4.00 2.99
C GLU A 51 7.50 -4.62 2.27
N ILE A 52 6.31 -4.21 2.71
CA ILE A 52 5.01 -4.65 2.19
C ILE A 52 4.34 -3.59 1.30
N ASP A 53 4.96 -2.42 1.17
CA ASP A 53 4.39 -1.31 0.43
C ASP A 53 4.46 -1.59 -1.09
N PRO A 54 3.31 -1.78 -1.76
CA PRO A 54 3.30 -2.15 -3.18
C PRO A 54 3.86 -1.02 -4.06
N GLU A 55 3.66 0.25 -3.66
CA GLU A 55 4.22 1.40 -4.36
C GLU A 55 5.75 1.37 -4.37
N TYR A 56 6.40 0.84 -3.31
CA TYR A 56 7.85 0.68 -3.25
C TYR A 56 8.34 -0.53 -4.05
N LEU A 57 7.61 -1.65 -3.98
CA LEU A 57 7.98 -2.90 -4.65
C LEU A 57 7.85 -2.83 -6.18
N PHE A 58 6.88 -2.06 -6.69
CA PHE A 58 6.58 -2.02 -8.13
C PHE A 58 7.02 -0.73 -8.83
N SER A 59 7.38 0.33 -8.11
CA SER A 59 7.89 1.57 -8.70
C SER A 59 9.37 1.77 -8.38
N PRO A 60 10.21 2.16 -9.36
CA PRO A 60 11.58 2.56 -9.06
C PRO A 60 11.59 3.77 -8.12
N ILE A 61 12.51 3.76 -7.15
CA ILE A 61 12.71 4.84 -6.17
C ILE A 61 13.09 6.18 -6.84
N ASN A 62 13.86 6.11 -7.93
CA ASN A 62 14.42 7.28 -8.63
C ASN A 62 13.76 7.50 -10.00
N GLY A 63 12.45 7.27 -10.09
CA GLY A 63 11.69 7.55 -11.30
C GLY A 63 11.44 9.06 -11.49
N PRO A 64 11.38 9.58 -12.73
CA PRO A 64 11.08 10.98 -12.99
C PRO A 64 9.75 11.43 -12.35
N SER A 65 8.73 10.56 -12.36
CA SER A 65 7.44 10.79 -11.72
C SER A 65 7.54 10.96 -10.20
N LYS A 66 8.47 10.27 -9.52
CA LYS A 66 8.71 10.40 -8.07
C LYS A 66 9.37 11.73 -7.75
N THR A 67 10.33 12.17 -8.58
CA THR A 67 10.98 13.47 -8.43
C THR A 67 10.01 14.61 -8.64
N GLU A 68 9.22 14.59 -9.72
CA GLU A 68 8.20 15.60 -10.00
C GLU A 68 7.16 15.66 -8.87
N ARG A 69 6.71 14.51 -8.39
CA ARG A 69 5.81 14.44 -7.24
C ARG A 69 6.43 15.01 -5.97
N ALA A 70 7.71 14.73 -5.69
CA ALA A 70 8.39 15.28 -4.52
C ALA A 70 8.47 16.82 -4.58
N ILE A 71 8.69 17.37 -5.78
CA ILE A 71 8.65 18.83 -6.01
C ILE A 71 7.24 19.37 -5.73
N VAL A 72 6.18 18.73 -6.26
CA VAL A 72 4.80 19.15 -6.00
C VAL A 72 4.48 19.07 -4.51
N GLU A 73 4.86 18.00 -3.81
CA GLU A 73 4.65 17.83 -2.36
C GLU A 73 5.42 18.86 -1.53
N GLN A 74 6.58 19.33 -2.01
CA GLN A 74 7.36 20.39 -1.36
C GLN A 74 6.64 21.74 -1.41
N TYR A 75 6.09 22.13 -2.57
CA TYR A 75 5.41 23.41 -2.76
C TYR A 75 3.95 23.39 -2.29
N PHE A 76 3.25 22.28 -2.51
CA PHE A 76 1.84 22.10 -2.20
C PHE A 76 1.65 21.00 -1.15
N LYS A 77 2.16 21.24 0.06
CA LYS A 77 1.98 20.30 1.18
C LYS A 77 0.50 20.00 1.42
N VAL A 78 0.15 18.72 1.40
CA VAL A 78 -1.20 18.24 1.75
C VAL A 78 -1.30 18.24 3.27
N ASN A 79 -2.16 19.11 3.83
CA ASN A 79 -2.40 19.17 5.26
C ASN A 79 -3.76 18.53 5.56
N TYR A 80 -3.74 17.32 6.12
CA TYR A 80 -4.94 16.55 6.48
C TYR A 80 -5.68 17.12 7.70
N SER A 81 -5.04 17.99 8.49
CA SER A 81 -5.59 18.46 9.77
C SER A 81 -6.44 19.73 9.67
N HIS A 82 -6.19 20.61 8.70
CA HIS A 82 -6.90 21.90 8.62
C HIS A 82 -7.23 22.37 7.20
N ARG A 83 -6.58 21.85 6.15
CA ARG A 83 -6.79 22.31 4.77
C ARG A 83 -6.75 21.14 3.79
N PHE A 84 -7.51 20.08 4.11
CA PHE A 84 -7.63 18.93 3.26
C PHE A 84 -8.53 19.16 2.03
N ASN A 85 -8.00 18.96 0.83
CA ASN A 85 -8.76 19.04 -0.41
C ASN A 85 -8.47 17.79 -1.28
N LEU A 86 -9.52 17.06 -1.66
CA LEU A 86 -9.42 15.85 -2.48
C LEU A 86 -8.74 16.10 -3.83
N GLY A 87 -8.97 17.25 -4.48
CA GLY A 87 -8.36 17.58 -5.77
C GLY A 87 -6.86 17.88 -5.70
N ARG A 88 -6.27 17.93 -4.50
CA ARG A 88 -4.85 18.22 -4.27
C ARG A 88 -4.06 17.00 -3.76
N ILE A 89 -4.65 15.81 -3.76
CA ILE A 89 -3.95 14.59 -3.33
C ILE A 89 -2.93 14.18 -4.39
N THR A 90 -1.67 14.05 -3.98
CA THR A 90 -0.58 13.55 -4.84
C THR A 90 -0.32 12.06 -4.65
N ARG A 91 -0.76 11.51 -3.51
CA ARG A 91 -0.65 10.09 -3.15
C ARG A 91 -2.02 9.44 -3.17
N PRO A 92 -2.14 8.19 -3.65
CA PRO A 92 -3.27 7.34 -3.26
C PRO A 92 -3.13 7.14 -1.74
N GLY A 93 -3.85 7.96 -0.98
CA GLY A 93 -3.78 7.94 0.47
C GLY A 93 -4.50 6.71 1.04
N ARG A 94 -4.46 6.60 2.37
CA ARG A 94 -5.26 5.62 3.12
C ARG A 94 -6.71 6.12 3.21
N PHE A 95 -7.40 6.13 2.08
CA PHE A 95 -8.80 6.53 1.99
C PHE A 95 -9.70 5.30 1.93
N GLY A 96 -10.81 5.36 2.66
CA GLY A 96 -11.90 4.41 2.50
C GLY A 96 -12.76 4.83 1.31
N HIS A 97 -12.98 3.92 0.37
CA HIS A 97 -13.92 4.14 -0.72
C HIS A 97 -15.06 3.15 -0.62
N VAL A 98 -16.28 3.67 -0.47
CA VAL A 98 -17.50 2.85 -0.48
C VAL A 98 -18.25 3.15 -1.77
N ILE A 99 -18.38 2.13 -2.62
CA ILE A 99 -19.12 2.21 -3.87
C ILE A 99 -20.48 1.57 -3.65
N ILE A 100 -21.55 2.36 -3.81
CA ILE A 100 -22.93 1.88 -3.65
C ILE A 100 -23.59 1.69 -5.01
N THR A 101 -24.33 0.59 -5.15
CA THR A 101 -25.15 0.26 -6.31
C THR A 101 -26.53 -0.25 -5.87
N SER A 102 -27.55 -0.02 -6.70
CA SER A 102 -28.92 -0.47 -6.45
C SER A 102 -29.10 -1.94 -6.82
N LYS A 103 -29.82 -2.70 -6.00
CA LYS A 103 -30.11 -4.13 -6.25
C LYS A 103 -31.36 -4.34 -7.12
N ASP A 104 -32.24 -3.35 -7.20
CA ASP A 104 -33.62 -3.52 -7.70
C ASP A 104 -33.73 -3.48 -9.24
N GLY A 105 -32.61 -3.67 -9.95
CA GLY A 105 -32.53 -3.59 -11.41
C GLY A 105 -32.72 -2.19 -11.98
N ASN A 106 -32.95 -1.18 -11.13
CA ASN A 106 -32.96 0.21 -11.53
C ASN A 106 -31.70 0.90 -11.05
N GLU A 107 -30.93 1.42 -12.01
CA GLU A 107 -29.61 2.03 -11.77
C GLU A 107 -29.69 3.36 -11.03
N ASN A 108 -30.85 4.01 -10.93
CA ASN A 108 -30.92 5.33 -10.31
C ASN A 108 -30.83 5.26 -8.78
N LEU A 109 -29.72 5.73 -8.22
CA LEU A 109 -29.47 5.85 -6.78
C LEU A 109 -30.11 7.09 -6.13
N LEU A 110 -30.50 8.10 -6.91
CA LEU A 110 -31.09 9.35 -6.40
C LEU A 110 -32.58 9.24 -6.06
N ARG A 111 -33.08 8.03 -5.81
CA ARG A 111 -34.44 7.81 -5.34
C ARG A 111 -34.50 8.16 -3.86
N THR A 112 -35.60 8.73 -3.40
CA THR A 112 -35.81 9.05 -1.98
C THR A 112 -35.59 7.85 -1.06
N VAL A 113 -36.04 6.66 -1.46
CA VAL A 113 -35.86 5.41 -0.68
C VAL A 113 -34.37 5.05 -0.55
N VAL A 114 -33.66 4.93 -1.67
CA VAL A 114 -32.23 4.56 -1.71
C VAL A 114 -31.35 5.63 -1.06
N PHE A 115 -31.69 6.91 -1.26
CA PHE A 115 -30.96 8.02 -0.68
C PHE A 115 -31.11 8.10 0.84
N ASN A 116 -32.26 7.70 1.40
CA ASN A 116 -32.43 7.60 2.85
C ASN A 116 -31.56 6.47 3.44
N GLU A 117 -31.52 5.31 2.79
CA GLU A 117 -30.62 4.21 3.19
C GLU A 117 -29.15 4.63 3.12
N LEU A 118 -28.76 5.37 2.08
CA LEU A 118 -27.42 5.93 1.92
C LEU A 118 -27.03 6.84 3.10
N ARG A 119 -27.97 7.65 3.60
CA ARG A 119 -27.75 8.50 4.79
C ARG A 119 -27.63 7.69 6.07
N GLU A 120 -28.39 6.61 6.22
CA GLU A 120 -28.25 5.71 7.37
C GLU A 120 -26.90 5.00 7.37
N LEU A 121 -26.42 4.61 6.18
CA LEU A 121 -25.09 4.03 6.01
C LEU A 121 -23.99 5.03 6.40
N ASP A 122 -24.02 6.27 5.90
CA ASP A 122 -23.04 7.31 6.26
C ASP A 122 -23.04 7.60 7.77
N LYS A 123 -24.21 7.67 8.42
CA LYS A 123 -24.30 7.80 9.89
C LYS A 123 -23.64 6.62 10.62
N THR A 124 -23.85 5.41 10.12
CA THR A 124 -23.26 4.19 10.72
C THR A 124 -21.74 4.22 10.59
N ILE A 125 -21.22 4.63 9.43
CA ILE A 125 -19.77 4.77 9.20
C ILE A 125 -19.17 5.83 10.14
N ARG A 126 -19.82 7.00 10.29
CA ARG A 126 -19.34 8.07 11.17
C ARG A 126 -19.38 7.73 12.66
N ASN A 127 -20.26 6.82 13.05
CA ASN A 127 -20.35 6.33 14.43
C ASN A 127 -19.47 5.10 14.68
N ALA A 128 -18.82 4.55 13.65
CA ALA A 128 -17.93 3.42 13.79
C ALA A 128 -16.71 3.80 14.63
N LYS A 129 -16.30 2.84 15.48
CA LYS A 129 -15.15 3.00 16.37
C LYS A 129 -14.10 1.96 16.05
N ALA A 130 -12.84 2.38 16.03
CA ALA A 130 -11.70 1.52 15.77
C ALA A 130 -10.81 1.45 17.02
N MET A 131 -10.35 0.26 17.36
CA MET A 131 -9.39 0.05 18.45
C MET A 131 -7.99 -0.08 17.85
N TYR A 132 -7.07 0.80 18.26
CA TYR A 132 -5.67 0.74 17.84
C TYR A 132 -4.77 1.00 19.04
N GLU A 133 -3.79 0.11 19.29
CA GLU A 133 -2.84 0.20 20.42
C GLU A 133 -3.49 0.38 21.82
N GLY A 134 -4.72 -0.12 21.99
CA GLY A 134 -5.45 -0.04 23.26
C GLY A 134 -6.26 1.25 23.45
N GLU A 135 -6.23 2.17 22.48
CA GLU A 135 -7.08 3.37 22.45
C GLU A 135 -8.25 3.20 21.48
N GLU A 136 -9.40 3.78 21.84
CA GLU A 136 -10.61 3.80 21.02
C GLU A 136 -10.65 5.10 20.20
N PHE A 137 -10.59 4.97 18.87
CA PHE A 137 -10.65 6.08 17.93
C PHE A 137 -12.04 6.17 17.29
N ASN A 138 -12.60 7.36 17.29
CA ASN A 138 -13.83 7.69 16.58
C ASN A 138 -13.53 8.35 15.23
N TYR A 139 -14.46 8.26 14.27
CA TYR A 139 -14.32 8.84 12.94
C TYR A 139 -13.94 10.33 12.98
N SER A 140 -14.54 11.10 13.88
CA SER A 140 -14.29 12.55 14.03
C SER A 140 -12.85 12.91 14.46
N GLN A 141 -12.11 11.95 15.02
CA GLN A 141 -10.72 12.13 15.43
C GLN A 141 -9.73 11.81 14.32
N ILE A 142 -10.08 10.88 13.42
CA ILE A 142 -9.20 10.39 12.35
C ILE A 142 -9.49 11.01 10.97
N CYS A 143 -10.68 11.60 10.78
CA CYS A 143 -11.10 12.16 9.51
C CYS A 143 -10.16 13.28 9.05
N ALA A 144 -10.02 13.42 7.73
CA ALA A 144 -9.37 14.59 7.16
C ALA A 144 -10.28 15.82 7.33
N ARG A 145 -9.70 16.92 7.80
CA ARG A 145 -10.43 18.14 8.16
C ARG A 145 -10.16 19.28 7.18
N TRP A 146 -11.24 19.95 6.82
CA TRP A 146 -11.19 21.28 6.23
C TRP A 146 -11.65 22.28 7.27
N LEU A 147 -10.74 23.18 7.66
CA LEU A 147 -10.84 24.03 8.85
C LEU A 147 -11.02 23.20 10.12
N ASP A 148 -12.25 23.12 10.63
CA ASP A 148 -12.62 22.40 11.86
C ASP A 148 -13.64 21.29 11.61
N THR A 149 -14.08 21.10 10.36
CA THR A 149 -15.09 20.10 10.00
C THR A 149 -14.45 18.93 9.25
N CYS A 150 -14.88 17.71 9.55
CA CYS A 150 -14.55 16.55 8.71
C CYS A 150 -15.04 16.80 7.29
N PHE A 151 -14.27 16.32 6.31
CA PHE A 151 -14.70 16.32 4.92
C PHE A 151 -16.08 15.63 4.78
N ASN A 152 -17.04 16.33 4.17
CA ASN A 152 -18.38 15.80 3.92
C ASN A 152 -18.53 15.44 2.44
N ASN A 153 -19.36 14.45 2.14
CA ASN A 153 -19.67 14.05 0.79
C ASN A 153 -20.79 14.95 0.25
N ASP A 154 -20.48 15.83 -0.71
CA ASP A 154 -21.40 16.84 -1.25
C ASP A 154 -22.72 16.24 -1.79
N ILE A 155 -22.71 14.98 -2.22
CA ILE A 155 -23.91 14.30 -2.74
C ILE A 155 -24.93 14.04 -1.63
N LEU A 156 -24.52 13.90 -0.37
CA LEU A 156 -25.45 13.70 0.74
C LEU A 156 -26.29 14.97 1.04
N ASP A 157 -25.81 16.14 0.63
CA ASP A 157 -26.51 17.43 0.80
C ASP A 157 -27.54 17.70 -0.31
N LEU A 158 -27.60 16.86 -1.35
CA LEU A 158 -28.55 17.00 -2.48
C LEU A 158 -30.00 16.61 -2.14
N HIS A 159 -30.31 16.24 -0.90
CA HIS A 159 -31.63 15.76 -0.48
C HIS A 159 -32.77 16.71 -0.91
N HIS A 160 -32.55 18.02 -0.78
CA HIS A 160 -33.54 19.05 -1.12
C HIS A 160 -33.82 19.13 -2.63
N ILE A 161 -32.88 18.74 -3.47
CA ILE A 161 -33.03 18.83 -4.94
C ILE A 161 -33.71 17.57 -5.48
N ILE A 162 -33.46 16.42 -4.86
CA ILE A 162 -34.04 15.13 -5.24
C ILE A 162 -35.57 15.16 -5.13
N GLU A 163 -36.12 15.88 -4.14
CA GLU A 163 -37.56 16.00 -3.94
C GLU A 163 -38.24 16.84 -5.04
N TYR A 164 -37.53 17.81 -5.65
CA TYR A 164 -38.06 18.69 -6.69
C TYR A 164 -37.77 18.21 -8.12
N HIS A 165 -36.71 17.41 -8.33
CA HIS A 165 -36.29 16.96 -9.66
C HIS A 165 -36.02 15.45 -9.72
N PRO A 166 -37.07 14.61 -9.87
CA PRO A 166 -36.95 13.15 -9.86
C PRO A 166 -36.31 12.55 -11.13
N TYR A 167 -35.98 13.38 -12.14
CA TYR A 167 -35.41 12.93 -13.42
C TYR A 167 -33.87 12.84 -13.41
N VAL A 168 -33.20 13.26 -12.33
CA VAL A 168 -31.75 13.15 -12.21
C VAL A 168 -31.38 11.70 -11.88
N SER A 169 -30.45 11.14 -12.64
CA SER A 169 -29.97 9.77 -12.46
C SER A 169 -28.49 9.73 -12.07
N LEU A 170 -28.17 9.00 -11.01
CA LEU A 170 -26.80 8.68 -10.62
C LEU A 170 -26.66 7.15 -10.51
N ASN A 171 -25.79 6.57 -11.33
CA ASN A 171 -25.68 5.10 -11.46
C ASN A 171 -24.76 4.46 -10.42
N SER A 172 -23.77 5.21 -9.93
CA SER A 172 -22.83 4.78 -8.90
C SER A 172 -22.29 6.00 -8.16
N TYR A 173 -22.20 5.92 -6.83
CA TYR A 173 -21.51 6.92 -6.03
C TYR A 173 -20.39 6.29 -5.21
N GLN A 174 -19.29 7.02 -5.13
CA GLN A 174 -18.15 6.69 -4.29
C GLN A 174 -18.14 7.68 -3.12
N ILE A 175 -18.41 7.16 -1.93
CA ILE A 175 -18.20 7.90 -0.68
C ILE A 175 -16.70 7.88 -0.41
N CYS A 176 -16.11 9.06 -0.26
CA CYS A 176 -14.77 9.20 0.29
C CYS A 176 -14.90 9.32 1.81
N SER A 177 -14.34 8.36 2.55
CA SER A 177 -14.36 8.32 4.01
C SER A 177 -12.96 8.30 4.60
#